data_AF-A0AAP0R1S1-F1
#
_entry.id   AF-A0AAP0R1S1-F1
#
_cell.length_a   1.000
_cell.length_b   1.000
_cell.length_c   1.000
_cell.angle_alpha   90.00
_cell.angle_beta   90.00
_cell.angle_gamma   90.00
#
_symmetry.space_group_name_H-M   'P 1'
#
loop_
_entity.id
_entity.type
_entity.pdbx_description
1 polymer ?
#
loop_
_entity_poly.entity_id
_entity_poly.type
_entity_poly.pdbx_seq_one_letter_code
_entity_poly.pdbx_strand_id
1 'polypeptide(L)' 'MTAEYLSFDHGKHVLVILTDKSSYADALREICAAREEVPTRRGYPRYMYTDLATIYEHSGCIQR' A
#
# COMPACT_ATOMS: atom_id res chain seq x y z
N MET A 1 -8.71 2.86 -4.91
CA MET A 1 -10.16 2.77 -5.17
C MET A 1 -10.89 4.11 -5.05
N THR A 2 -11.09 4.71 -3.87
CA THR A 2 -11.83 6.01 -3.79
C THR A 2 -11.13 7.16 -4.51
N ALA A 3 -9.81 7.27 -4.38
CA ALA A 3 -9.03 8.30 -5.08
C ALA A 3 -9.09 8.14 -6.60
N GLU A 4 -8.98 6.91 -7.10
CA GLU A 4 -9.10 6.57 -8.53
C GLU A 4 -10.51 6.84 -9.06
N TYR A 5 -11.55 6.56 -8.28
CA TYR A 5 -12.93 6.87 -8.64
C TYR A 5 -13.15 8.38 -8.80
N LEU A 6 -12.61 9.17 -7.88
CA LEU A 6 -12.70 10.63 -7.94
C LEU A 6 -11.85 11.23 -9.06
N SER A 7 -10.71 10.61 -9.41
CA SER A 7 -9.86 11.09 -10.50
C SER A 7 -10.34 10.63 -11.88
N PHE A 8 -10.69 9.36 -12.07
CA PHE A 8 -11.03 8.78 -13.37
C PHE A 8 -12.49 8.96 -13.77
N ASP A 9 -13.44 8.82 -12.84
CA ASP A 9 -14.86 8.93 -13.16
C ASP A 9 -15.37 10.37 -13.01
N HIS A 10 -14.76 11.16 -12.12
CA HIS A 10 -15.19 12.55 -11.82
C HIS A 10 -14.22 13.62 -12.28
N GLY A 11 -13.08 13.24 -12.88
CA GLY A 11 -12.11 14.17 -13.46
C GLY A 11 -11.47 15.14 -12.45
N LYS A 12 -11.45 14.80 -11.16
CA LYS A 12 -10.91 15.70 -10.12
C LYS A 12 -9.40 15.51 -9.95
N HIS A 13 -8.69 16.59 -9.64
CA HIS A 13 -7.32 16.50 -9.14
C HIS A 13 -7.35 16.04 -7.68
N VAL A 14 -6.77 14.87 -7.41
CA VAL A 14 -6.79 14.23 -6.09
C VAL A 14 -5.36 14.09 -5.59
N LEU A 15 -5.09 14.57 -4.38
CA LEU A 15 -3.86 14.32 -3.65
C LEU A 15 -4.16 13.33 -2.52
N VAL A 16 -3.54 12.14 -2.57
CA VAL A 16 -3.65 11.14 -1.51
C VAL A 16 -2.46 11.28 -0.56
N ILE A 17 -2.75 11.56 0.71
CA ILE A 17 -1.73 11.62 1.77
C ILE A 17 -1.86 10.35 2.60
N LEU A 18 -0.89 9.46 2.48
CA LEU A 18 -0.75 8.27 3.31
C LEU A 18 0.23 8.58 4.43
N THR A 19 -0.27 8.67 5.66
CA THR A 19 0.56 8.86 6.84
C THR A 19 0.64 7.59 7.68
N ASP A 20 1.85 7.43 8.23
CA ASP A 20 2.46 6.31 8.94
C ASP A 20 2.55 4.95 8.22
N LYS A 21 3.56 4.84 7.34
CA LYS A 21 3.96 3.57 6.71
C LYS A 21 4.72 2.65 7.67
N SER A 22 5.26 3.17 8.76
CA SER A 22 5.93 2.36 9.78
C SER A 22 4.92 1.57 10.58
N SER A 23 3.84 2.21 11.03
CA SER A 23 2.70 1.53 11.66
C SER A 23 2.06 0.49 10.73
N TYR A 24 1.91 0.81 9.43
CA TYR A 24 1.45 -0.18 8.44
C TYR A 24 2.37 -1.41 8.37
N ALA A 25 3.68 -1.18 8.35
CA ALA A 25 4.66 -2.25 8.32
C ALA A 25 4.62 -3.12 9.59
N ASP A 26 4.46 -2.51 10.76
CA ASP A 26 4.34 -3.23 12.03
C ASP A 26 3.07 -4.08 12.08
N ALA A 27 1.94 -3.56 11.60
CA ALA A 27 0.71 -4.33 11.47
C ALA A 27 0.89 -5.54 10.53
N LEU A 28 1.55 -5.35 9.38
CA LEU A 28 1.89 -6.45 8.49
C LEU A 28 2.77 -7.50 9.18
N ARG A 29 3.75 -7.06 9.98
CA ARG A 29 4.63 -7.96 10.74
C ARG A 29 3.84 -8.79 11.75
N GLU A 30 2.89 -8.18 12.46
CA GLU A 30 2.02 -8.89 13.41
C GLU A 30 1.13 -9.92 12.71
N ILE A 31 0.54 -9.56 11.57
CA ILE A 31 -0.28 -10.48 10.77
C ILE A 31 0.55 -11.67 10.29
N CYS A 32 1.78 -11.45 9.84
CA CYS A 32 2.68 -12.52 9.40
C CYS A 32 3.05 -13.46 10.55
N ALA A 33 3.34 -12.89 11.72
CA ALA A 33 3.64 -13.66 12.92
C ALA A 33 2.43 -14.52 13.35
N ALA A 34 1.22 -13.95 13.29
CA ALA A 34 -0.03 -14.67 13.60
C ALA A 34 -0.33 -15.79 12.59
N ARG A 35 0.16 -15.68 11.34
CA ARG A 35 0.03 -16.70 10.30
C ARG A 35 1.15 -17.74 10.31
N GLU A 36 2.08 -17.68 11.27
CA GLU A 36 3.27 -18.53 11.35
C GLU A 36 4.12 -18.51 10.06
N GLU A 37 4.05 -17.42 9.31
CA GLU A 37 4.84 -17.26 8.08
C GLU A 37 6.31 -17.07 8.42
N VAL A 38 7.21 -17.66 7.62
CA VAL A 38 8.65 -17.56 7.86
C VAL A 38 9.10 -16.10 7.68
N PRO A 39 9.56 -15.43 8.76
CA PRO A 39 9.97 -14.04 8.68
C PRO A 39 11.23 -13.94 7.82
N THR A 40 11.32 -12.87 7.04
CA THR A 40 12.53 -12.58 6.26
C THR A 40 13.39 -11.57 7.04
N ARG A 41 13.64 -10.38 6.49
CA ARG A 41 14.59 -9.43 7.05
C ARG A 41 13.92 -8.58 8.13
N ARG A 42 14.53 -8.49 9.31
CA ARG A 42 14.04 -7.71 10.48
C ARG A 42 12.63 -8.09 10.95
N GLY A 43 12.18 -9.32 10.67
CA GLY A 43 10.84 -9.81 11.06
C GLY A 43 9.71 -9.49 10.08
N TYR A 44 9.97 -8.74 9.00
CA TYR A 44 8.94 -8.39 8.01
C TYR A 44 8.72 -9.49 6.97
N PRO A 45 7.51 -9.58 6.37
CA PRO A 45 7.24 -10.49 5.28
C PRO A 45 8.07 -10.21 4.03
N ARG A 46 8.32 -11.23 3.23
CA ARG A 46 8.98 -11.11 1.93
C ARG A 46 8.22 -10.20 0.96
N TYR A 47 6.88 -10.23 1.04
CA TYR A 47 5.99 -9.47 0.15
C TYR A 47 5.73 -8.03 0.61
N MET A 48 6.38 -7.55 1.69
CA MET A 48 6.20 -6.16 2.16
C MET A 48 6.43 -5.12 1.05
N TYR A 49 7.47 -5.32 0.23
CA TYR A 49 7.75 -4.39 -0.88
C TYR A 49 6.69 -4.46 -1.98
N THR A 50 6.22 -5.65 -2.32
CA THR A 50 5.17 -5.84 -3.33
C THR A 50 3.83 -5.25 -2.86
N ASP A 51 3.51 -5.41 -1.57
CA ASP A 51 2.28 -4.89 -0.97
C ASP A 51 2.31 -3.36 -0.80
N LEU A 52 3.49 -2.78 -0.59
CA LEU A 52 3.67 -1.33 -0.67
C LEU A 52 3.63 -0.83 -2.13
N ALA A 53 4.19 -1.59 -3.07
CA ALA A 53 4.22 -1.24 -4.48
C ALA A 53 2.80 -1.18 -5.06
N THR A 54 1.93 -2.13 -4.73
CA THR A 54 0.52 -2.07 -5.15
C THR A 54 -0.11 -0.73 -4.77
N ILE A 55 0.08 -0.24 -3.55
CA ILE A 55 -0.48 1.04 -3.11
C ILE A 55 0.14 2.24 -3.86
N TYR A 56 1.46 2.27 -4.09
CA TYR A 56 2.09 3.40 -4.79
C TYR A 56 1.83 3.40 -6.29
N GLU A 57 1.81 2.24 -6.93
CA GLU A 57 1.65 2.11 -8.38
C GLU A 57 0.24 2.49 -8.84
N HIS A 58 -0.75 2.47 -7.94
CA HIS A 58 -2.08 3.06 -8.19
C HIS A 58 -2.05 4.58 -8.41
N SER A 59 -0.93 5.25 -8.11
CA SER A 59 -0.79 6.69 -8.32
C SER A 59 -0.33 6.96 -9.76
N GLY A 60 -1.12 7.72 -10.52
CA GLY A 60 -0.73 8.12 -11.87
C GLY A 60 -1.80 8.95 -12.58
N CYS A 61 -1.39 9.61 -13.66
CA CYS A 61 -2.31 10.24 -14.59
C CYS A 61 -2.46 9.33 -15.81
N ILE A 62 -3.67 8.87 -16.08
CA ILE A 62 -3.99 8.19 -17.34
C ILE A 62 -4.36 9.28 -18.34
N GLN A 63 -3.52 9.47 -19.36
CA GLN A 63 -3.82 10.35 -20.48
C GLN A 63 -4.63 9.54 -21.49
N ARG A 64 -5.92 9.87 -21.63
CA ARG A 64 -6.78 9.32 -22.71
C ARG A 64 -6.51 10.03 -24.02
#